data_AF-A0A970BRY8-F1
#
_entry.id   AF-A0A970BRY8-F1
#
_cell.length_a   1.000
_cell.length_b   1.000
_cell.length_c   1.000
_cell.angle_alpha   90.00
_cell.angle_beta   90.00
_cell.angle_gamma   90.00
#
_symmetry.space_group_name_H-M   'P 1'
#
loop_
_entity.id
_entity.type
_entity.pdbx_description
1 polymer ?
#
loop_
_entity_poly.entity_id
_entity_poly.type
_entity_poly.pdbx_seq_one_letter_code
_entity_poly.pdbx_strand_id
1 'polypeptide(L)'
;MTDNELLGFAAQSAGYAGYPIVEEGVLLQKSVNGLPPVFWNPLKHDHQAFRLMTLHEMTVSASRSAVTAAPEPSSTASVTVNIGDSRSAATRRAITLCAAEIGRDQ
;
A
#
# COMPACT_ATOMS: atom_id res chain seq x y z
N MET A 1 -11.26 4.83 6.20
CA MET A 1 -10.24 5.21 5.22
C MET A 1 -10.79 4.92 3.83
N THR A 2 -10.95 5.96 3.02
CA THR A 2 -11.31 5.85 1.60
C THR A 2 -10.12 5.31 0.80
N ASP A 3 -10.36 4.81 -0.42
CA ASP A 3 -9.27 4.33 -1.28
C ASP A 3 -8.27 5.47 -1.62
N ASN A 4 -8.75 6.71 -1.69
CA ASN A 4 -7.91 7.88 -1.91
C ASN A 4 -6.97 8.16 -0.73
N GLU A 5 -7.49 8.16 0.50
CA GLU A 5 -6.68 8.31 1.71
C GLU A 5 -5.69 7.15 1.87
N LEU A 6 -6.14 5.92 1.58
CA LEU A 6 -5.32 4.72 1.60
C LEU A 6 -4.11 4.84 0.69
N LEU A 7 -4.33 5.26 -0.56
CA LEU A 7 -3.25 5.49 -1.50
C LEU A 7 -2.35 6.64 -1.05
N GLY A 8 -2.92 7.75 -0.56
CA GLY A 8 -2.14 8.89 -0.06
C GLY A 8 -1.16 8.52 1.05
N PHE A 9 -1.64 7.86 2.12
CA PHE A 9 -0.79 7.45 3.23
C PHE A 9 0.20 6.35 2.84
N ALA A 10 -0.20 5.39 2.00
CA ALA A 10 0.72 4.37 1.53
C ALA A 10 1.85 4.98 0.67
N ALA A 11 1.57 6.01 -0.13
CA ALA A 11 2.58 6.75 -0.87
C ALA A 11 3.53 7.51 0.05
N GLN A 12 2.99 8.17 1.09
CA GLN A 12 3.76 8.85 2.12
C GLN A 12 4.74 7.89 2.81
N SER A 13 4.29 6.69 3.19
CA SER A 13 5.16 5.65 3.77
C SER A 13 6.34 5.26 2.87
N ALA A 14 6.16 5.36 1.55
CA ALA A 14 7.18 5.04 0.57
C ALA A 14 8.08 6.24 0.19
N GLY A 15 7.97 7.35 0.93
CA GLY A 15 8.77 8.55 0.74
C GLY A 15 8.33 9.40 -0.46
N TYR A 16 7.09 9.25 -0.92
CA TYR A 16 6.52 10.14 -1.92
C TYR A 16 5.80 11.31 -1.25
N ALA A 17 6.06 12.54 -1.71
CA ALA A 17 5.30 13.71 -1.29
C ALA A 17 3.93 13.70 -2.00
N GLY A 18 2.86 14.23 -1.38
CA GLY A 18 1.50 14.17 -1.91
C GLY A 18 1.33 14.74 -3.32
N TYR A 19 0.49 14.07 -4.12
CA TYR A 19 0.13 14.47 -5.49
C TYR A 19 -1.38 14.35 -5.70
N PRO A 20 -1.95 15.09 -6.68
CA PRO A 20 -3.38 14.96 -6.99
C PRO A 20 -3.70 13.52 -7.40
N ILE A 21 -4.63 12.93 -6.65
CA ILE A 21 -5.22 11.63 -6.95
C ILE A 21 -6.09 11.84 -8.20
N VAL A 22 -5.83 11.07 -9.25
CA VAL A 22 -6.66 11.02 -10.46
C VAL A 22 -7.59 9.80 -10.36
N GLU A 23 -8.70 9.78 -11.10
CA GLU A 23 -9.79 8.79 -10.94
C GLU A 23 -9.34 7.31 -10.88
N GLU A 24 -8.19 6.96 -11.45
CA GLU A 24 -7.69 5.58 -11.51
C GLU A 24 -6.46 5.30 -10.62
N GLY A 25 -5.92 6.27 -9.86
CA GLY A 25 -4.72 6.08 -9.03
C GLY A 25 -4.03 7.37 -8.60
N VAL A 26 -2.78 7.28 -8.13
CA VAL A 26 -1.96 8.45 -7.78
C VAL A 26 -0.88 8.64 -8.84
N LEU A 27 -0.71 9.87 -9.33
CA LEU A 27 0.48 10.26 -10.07
C LEU A 27 1.60 10.54 -9.07
N LEU A 28 2.51 9.60 -8.86
CA LEU A 28 3.65 9.84 -7.98
C LEU A 28 4.79 10.46 -8.74
N GLN A 29 5.15 11.71 -8.44
CA GLN A 29 6.46 12.22 -8.80
C GLN A 29 7.42 11.93 -7.63
N LYS A 30 8.53 11.25 -7.90
CA LYS A 30 9.58 11.12 -6.90
C LYS A 30 10.21 12.52 -6.77
N SER A 31 10.07 13.16 -5.60
CA SER A 31 10.64 14.49 -5.29
C SER A 31 12.14 14.59 -5.64
N VAL A 32 12.82 13.44 -5.67
CA VAL A 32 14.24 13.32 -5.93
C VAL A 32 14.44 12.96 -7.41
N ASN A 33 14.84 13.94 -8.24
CA ASN A 33 15.52 13.81 -9.54
C ASN A 33 14.76 14.11 -10.85
N GLY A 34 13.63 14.83 -10.83
CA GLY A 34 13.00 15.27 -12.09
C GLY A 34 12.51 14.13 -13.00
N LEU A 35 12.30 12.93 -12.43
CA LEU A 35 11.72 11.81 -13.13
C LEU A 35 10.25 12.10 -13.47
N PRO A 36 9.76 11.59 -14.63
CA PRO A 36 8.36 11.74 -14.98
C PRO A 36 7.47 11.12 -13.91
N PRO A 37 6.26 11.67 -13.71
CA PRO A 37 5.32 11.11 -12.76
C PRO A 37 5.01 9.65 -13.13
N VAL A 38 5.05 8.78 -12.13
CA VAL A 38 4.77 7.36 -12.27
C VAL A 38 3.32 7.11 -11.85
N PHE A 39 2.56 6.45 -12.71
CA PHE A 39 1.24 5.98 -12.33
C PHE A 39 1.35 4.91 -11.24
N TRP A 40 0.72 5.17 -10.11
CA TRP A 40 0.81 4.32 -8.94
C TRP A 40 -0.56 4.02 -8.34
N ASN A 41 -0.95 2.77 -8.42
CA ASN A 41 -2.11 2.19 -7.78
C ASN A 41 -1.79 0.75 -7.31
N PRO A 42 -1.22 0.57 -6.11
CA PRO A 42 -1.01 -0.74 -5.50
C PRO A 42 -2.28 -1.54 -5.23
N LEU A 43 -3.49 -0.95 -5.31
CA LEU A 43 -4.74 -1.71 -5.23
C LEU A 43 -5.06 -2.46 -6.53
N LYS A 44 -4.49 -2.01 -7.65
CA LYS A 44 -4.69 -2.61 -8.99
C LYS A 44 -3.47 -3.34 -9.52
N HIS A 45 -2.26 -2.97 -9.07
CA HIS A 45 -1.01 -3.49 -9.61
C HIS A 45 -0.19 -4.25 -8.58
N ASP A 46 -0.02 -5.57 -8.80
CA ASP A 46 0.71 -6.47 -7.89
C ASP A 46 2.15 -6.00 -7.64
N HIS A 47 2.86 -5.58 -8.69
CA HIS A 47 4.25 -5.15 -8.58
C HIS A 47 4.45 -3.95 -7.65
N GLN A 48 3.44 -3.08 -7.52
CA GLN A 48 3.51 -1.89 -6.65
C GLN A 48 3.18 -2.24 -5.20
N ALA A 49 2.20 -3.13 -4.99
CA ALA A 49 1.91 -3.67 -3.67
C ALA A 49 3.12 -4.46 -3.14
N PHE A 50 3.70 -5.36 -3.94
CA PHE A 50 4.88 -6.13 -3.51
C PHE A 50 6.08 -5.24 -3.22
N ARG A 51 6.23 -4.12 -3.93
CA ARG A 51 7.27 -3.14 -3.60
C ARG A 51 7.08 -2.53 -2.21
N LEU A 52 5.84 -2.20 -1.81
CA LEU A 52 5.54 -1.74 -0.45
C LEU A 52 5.86 -2.82 0.59
N MET A 53 5.47 -4.07 0.31
CA MET A 53 5.78 -5.21 1.17
C MET A 53 7.28 -5.34 1.41
N THR A 54 8.09 -5.26 0.35
CA THR A 54 9.55 -5.33 0.48
C THR A 54 10.17 -4.11 1.14
N LEU A 55 9.60 -2.91 0.90
CA LEU A 55 10.13 -1.66 1.44
C LEU A 55 9.99 -1.57 2.95
N HIS A 56 8.89 -2.10 3.48
CA HIS A 56 8.52 -2.06 4.89
C HIS A 56 8.73 -3.41 5.61
N GLU A 57 9.50 -4.30 4.99
CA GLU A 57 9.85 -5.63 5.55
C GLU A 57 8.61 -6.39 6.07
N MET A 58 7.52 -6.37 5.30
CA MET A 58 6.25 -6.96 5.73
C MET A 58 6.20 -8.46 5.52
N THR A 59 5.65 -9.17 6.51
CA THR A 59 5.17 -10.53 6.36
C THR A 59 3.70 -10.52 5.93
N VAL A 60 3.38 -11.29 4.89
CA VAL A 60 2.01 -11.48 4.39
C VAL A 60 1.62 -12.93 4.50
N SER A 61 0.52 -13.19 5.20
CA SER A 61 -0.05 -14.53 5.38
C SER A 61 -1.47 -14.57 4.84
N ALA A 62 -1.82 -15.65 4.14
CA ALA A 62 -3.16 -15.84 3.61
C ALA A 62 -3.78 -17.11 4.19
N SER A 63 -5.00 -17.00 4.69
CA SER A 63 -5.84 -18.11 5.12
C SER A 63 -6.94 -18.37 4.08
N ARG A 64 -7.90 -19.26 4.42
CA ARG A 64 -9.06 -19.51 3.55
C ARG A 64 -9.97 -18.29 3.40
N SER A 65 -10.09 -17.47 4.44
CA SER A 65 -11.08 -16.39 4.52
C SER A 65 -10.49 -14.99 4.63
N ALA A 66 -9.18 -14.86 4.88
CA ALA A 66 -8.55 -13.55 5.08
C ALA A 66 -7.08 -13.52 4.66
N VAL A 67 -6.57 -12.32 4.42
CA VAL A 67 -5.14 -12.03 4.24
C VAL A 67 -4.72 -11.04 5.32
N THR A 68 -3.59 -11.33 5.97
CA THR A 68 -3.00 -10.49 7.01
C THR A 68 -1.64 -10.00 6.56
N ALA A 69 -1.37 -8.71 6.69
CA ALA A 69 -0.08 -8.08 6.47
C ALA A 69 0.40 -7.43 7.78
N ALA A 70 1.69 -7.60 8.10
CA ALA A 70 2.31 -7.04 9.30
C ALA A 70 3.76 -6.62 8.98
N PRO A 71 4.23 -5.44 9.40
CA PRO A 71 5.62 -5.03 9.25
C PRO A 71 6.50 -5.64 10.35
N GLU A 72 7.80 -5.81 10.06
CA GLU A 72 8.80 -6.24 11.03
C GLU A 72 9.76 -5.08 11.41
N PRO A 73 10.19 -4.97 12.68
CA PRO A 73 9.65 -5.66 13.85
C PRO A 73 8.22 -5.17 14.16
N SER A 74 7.38 -6.04 14.73
CA SER A 74 5.92 -5.89 14.92
C SER A 74 5.44 -4.74 15.84
N SER A 75 6.17 -3.64 15.95
CA SER A 75 5.77 -2.45 16.73
C SER A 75 4.56 -1.74 16.14
N THR A 76 4.26 -1.95 14.85
CA THR A 76 3.07 -1.43 14.18
C THR A 76 1.98 -2.50 14.04
N ALA A 77 0.71 -2.08 14.14
CA ALA A 77 -0.43 -2.99 14.07
C ALA A 77 -0.50 -3.75 12.74
N SER A 78 -0.75 -5.06 12.83
CA SER A 78 -1.06 -5.90 11.66
C SER A 78 -2.44 -5.58 11.11
N VAL A 79 -2.59 -5.59 9.78
CA VAL A 79 -3.89 -5.40 9.11
C VAL A 79 -4.39 -6.73 8.57
N THR A 80 -5.66 -7.04 8.83
CA THR A 80 -6.35 -8.21 8.26
C THR A 80 -7.50 -7.78 7.35
N VAL A 81 -7.57 -8.36 6.15
CA VAL A 81 -8.60 -8.11 5.13
C VAL A 81 -9.29 -9.41 4.78
N ASN A 82 -10.62 -9.44 4.84
CA ASN A 82 -11.39 -10.60 4.40
C ASN A 82 -11.26 -10.81 2.88
N ILE A 83 -11.11 -12.07 2.48
CA ILE A 83 -11.11 -12.46 1.08
C ILE A 83 -12.55 -12.40 0.57
N GLY A 84 -12.86 -11.40 -0.26
CA GLY A 84 -14.08 -11.35 -1.06
C GLY A 84 -13.90 -12.16 -2.34
N ASP A 85 -14.22 -11.54 -3.48
CA ASP A 85 -14.20 -12.22 -4.78
C ASP A 85 -12.81 -12.62 -5.28
N SER A 86 -11.75 -11.97 -4.77
CA SER A 86 -10.37 -12.21 -5.23
C SER A 86 -9.37 -12.17 -4.09
N ARG A 87 -8.67 -13.29 -3.89
CA ARG A 87 -7.53 -13.39 -2.95
C ARG A 87 -6.40 -12.44 -3.32
N SER A 88 -6.11 -12.27 -4.61
CA SER A 88 -5.06 -11.34 -5.05
C SER A 88 -5.43 -9.89 -4.75
N ALA A 89 -6.69 -9.51 -4.96
CA ALA A 89 -7.16 -8.17 -4.58
C ALA A 89 -7.11 -7.94 -3.06
N ALA A 90 -7.52 -8.93 -2.26
CA ALA A 90 -7.41 -8.87 -0.80
C ALA A 90 -5.95 -8.75 -0.33
N THR A 91 -5.03 -9.45 -1.00
CA THR A 91 -3.59 -9.40 -0.71
C THR A 91 -3.03 -8.00 -0.96
N ARG A 92 -3.28 -7.43 -2.14
CA ARG A 92 -2.88 -6.06 -2.47
C ARG A 92 -3.45 -5.06 -1.46
N ARG A 93 -4.72 -5.21 -1.10
CA ARG A 93 -5.38 -4.31 -0.14
C ARG A 93 -4.79 -4.43 1.26
N ALA A 94 -4.49 -5.64 1.75
CA ALA A 94 -3.87 -5.84 3.05
C ALA A 94 -2.49 -5.17 3.14
N ILE A 95 -1.64 -5.37 2.12
CA ILE A 95 -0.32 -4.73 2.03
C ILE A 95 -0.46 -3.20 1.98
N THR A 96 -1.34 -2.69 1.12
CA THR A 96 -1.53 -1.24 0.96
C THR A 96 -2.05 -0.60 2.24
N LEU A 97 -3.00 -1.24 2.94
CA LEU A 97 -3.50 -0.75 4.22
C LEU A 97 -2.39 -0.74 5.28
N CYS A 98 -1.61 -1.81 5.38
CA CYS A 98 -0.49 -1.86 6.30
C CYS A 98 0.51 -0.72 6.04
N ALA A 99 0.82 -0.44 4.77
CA ALA A 99 1.70 0.66 4.40
C ALA A 99 1.09 2.03 4.72
N ALA A 100 -0.23 2.18 4.53
CA ALA A 100 -0.94 3.40 4.88
C ALA A 100 -0.96 3.65 6.39
N GLU A 101 -1.11 2.63 7.23
CA GLU A 101 -0.99 2.80 8.68
C GLU A 101 0.41 3.28 9.08
N ILE A 102 1.48 2.71 8.49
CA ILE A 102 2.86 3.19 8.69
C ILE A 102 3.02 4.65 8.26
N GLY A 103 2.47 5.02 7.09
CA GLY A 103 2.59 6.37 6.56
C GLY A 103 1.75 7.42 7.29
N ARG A 104 0.65 7.02 7.94
CA ARG A 104 -0.19 7.91 8.76
C ARG A 104 0.55 8.40 10.00
N ASP A 105 1.44 7.57 10.55
CA ASP A 105 2.19 7.86 11.77
C ASP A 105 3.49 8.67 11.50
N GLN A 106 3.77 9.04 10.24
CA GLN A 106 4.92 9.88 9.82
C GLN A 106 4.52 11.33 9.59
#